data_AF-A0A9R1JJ21-F1
#
_entry.id   AF-A0A9R1JJ21-F1
#
_cell.length_a   1.000
_cell.length_b   1.000
_cell.length_c   1.000
_cell.angle_alpha   90.00
_cell.angle_beta   90.00
_cell.angle_gamma   90.00
#
_symmetry.space_group_name_H-M   'P 1'
#
loop_
_entity.id
_entity.type
_entity.pdbx_description
1 polymer ?
#
loop_
_entity_poly.entity_id
_entity_poly.type
_entity_poly.pdbx_seq_one_letter_code
_entity_poly.pdbx_strand_id
1 'polypeptide(L)'
;MSTATATTLASYPVARPRGRRTVRPPACAFHPEVARAVESLQAEFREVDRALALNSYRVSAAFRAARVAPHHFGGSTGYGHDDAGGREALDSVFAHVVGAEAAIVRPQFFSGTHAIACALFALLRPGHELLAVAGPPYDTLEEVIGIRGSDNVGSLKDFGITYREVPLAADGGLDWDALAHAVRPETGCALIQRSCGYSWRKSLGIDDIRRTIDLVKAVELGNRERLIAFCEVVQQTCPVGSFIKPTAGETPGYASEVIFADGTFMDGSTSELSCDGPLRDPYAVFCQGGTHWTQWALVLGEILKVI
;
A
#
# COMPACT_ATOMS: atom_id res chain seq x y z
N MET A 1 71.14 -62.69 -0.91
CA MET A 1 70.15 -61.70 -0.43
C MET A 1 70.44 -60.42 -1.20
N SER A 2 69.59 -59.83 -2.04
CA SER A 2 68.14 -59.86 -2.15
C SER A 2 67.77 -59.59 -3.62
N THR A 3 66.82 -60.35 -4.16
CA THR A 3 66.21 -60.17 -5.48
C THR A 3 65.19 -59.04 -5.44
N ALA A 4 65.34 -58.01 -6.28
CA ALA A 4 64.32 -56.97 -6.45
C ALA A 4 63.33 -57.40 -7.54
N THR A 5 62.10 -57.65 -7.12
CA THR A 5 60.95 -58.07 -7.91
C THR A 5 60.39 -56.89 -8.72
N ALA A 6 60.21 -57.07 -10.03
CA ALA A 6 59.49 -56.12 -10.86
C ALA A 6 57.97 -56.28 -10.61
N THR A 7 57.35 -55.26 -10.04
CA THR A 7 55.90 -55.21 -9.83
C THR A 7 55.20 -54.81 -11.13
N THR A 8 54.49 -55.74 -11.75
CA THR A 8 53.62 -55.51 -12.89
C THR A 8 52.42 -54.67 -12.45
N LEU A 9 52.24 -53.48 -13.04
CA LEU A 9 51.03 -52.66 -12.87
C LEU A 9 49.83 -53.43 -13.42
N ALA A 10 48.91 -53.82 -12.54
CA ALA A 10 47.64 -54.44 -12.93
C ALA A 10 46.82 -53.45 -13.77
N SER A 11 46.47 -53.84 -14.99
CA SER A 11 45.54 -53.10 -15.84
C SER A 11 44.14 -53.20 -15.25
N TYR A 12 43.59 -52.07 -14.81
CA TYR A 12 42.18 -51.97 -14.42
C TYR A 12 41.30 -52.21 -15.65
N PRO A 13 40.23 -53.03 -15.56
CA PRO A 13 39.31 -53.19 -16.66
C PRO A 13 38.56 -51.89 -16.91
N VAL A 14 38.74 -51.30 -18.09
CA VAL A 14 37.96 -50.14 -18.55
C VAL A 14 36.51 -50.60 -18.69
N ALA A 15 35.63 -50.12 -17.79
CA ALA A 15 34.21 -50.37 -17.87
C ALA A 15 33.67 -49.81 -19.20
N ARG A 16 33.08 -50.68 -20.05
CA ARG A 16 32.37 -50.25 -21.26
C ARG A 16 31.24 -49.28 -20.85
N PRO A 17 31.07 -48.13 -21.53
CA PRO A 17 29.99 -47.22 -21.21
C PRO A 17 28.65 -47.95 -21.42
N ARG A 18 27.85 -48.06 -20.35
CA ARG A 18 26.47 -48.53 -20.43
C ARG A 18 25.74 -47.64 -21.43
N GLY A 19 25.13 -48.23 -22.45
CA GLY A 19 24.44 -47.50 -23.52
C GLY A 19 23.52 -46.43 -22.95
N ARG A 20 23.76 -45.17 -23.32
CA ARG A 20 22.84 -44.06 -23.01
C ARG A 20 21.50 -44.40 -23.67
N ARG A 21 20.51 -44.76 -22.86
CA ARG A 21 19.10 -44.74 -23.27
C ARG A 21 18.81 -43.32 -23.74
N THR A 22 18.64 -43.13 -25.04
CA THR A 22 18.15 -41.88 -25.61
C THR A 22 16.69 -41.73 -25.20
N VAL A 23 16.46 -41.02 -24.10
CA VAL A 23 15.11 -40.61 -23.71
C VAL A 23 14.66 -39.58 -24.75
N ARG A 24 13.75 -39.96 -25.65
CA ARG A 24 13.10 -38.98 -26.53
C ARG A 24 12.29 -38.03 -25.66
N PRO A 25 12.44 -36.71 -25.82
CA PRO A 25 11.60 -35.77 -25.10
C PRO A 25 10.13 -35.98 -25.49
N PRO A 26 9.19 -35.81 -24.54
CA PRO A 26 7.76 -35.91 -24.85
C PRO A 26 7.34 -34.81 -25.83
N ALA A 27 6.29 -35.08 -26.62
CA ALA A 27 5.76 -34.13 -27.60
C ALA A 27 5.20 -32.84 -26.97
N CYS A 28 4.75 -32.92 -25.72
CA CYS A 28 4.39 -31.78 -24.88
C CYS A 28 5.08 -31.95 -23.53
N ALA A 29 5.65 -30.86 -23.00
CA ALA A 29 6.26 -30.85 -21.69
C ALA A 29 5.21 -30.87 -20.55
N PHE A 30 3.96 -30.50 -20.84
CA PHE A 30 2.87 -30.44 -19.86
C PHE A 30 2.03 -31.72 -19.87
N HIS A 31 1.48 -32.04 -18.70
CA HIS A 31 0.39 -33.01 -18.58
C HIS A 31 -0.82 -32.54 -19.42
N PRO A 32 -1.60 -33.45 -20.07
CA PRO A 32 -2.70 -33.04 -20.96
C PRO A 32 -3.76 -32.14 -20.33
N GLU A 33 -4.03 -32.29 -19.03
CA GLU A 33 -4.95 -31.40 -18.30
C GLU A 33 -4.38 -29.99 -18.12
N VAL A 34 -3.07 -29.89 -17.86
CA VAL A 34 -2.38 -28.61 -17.76
C VAL A 34 -2.33 -27.93 -19.13
N ALA A 35 -2.08 -28.67 -20.21
CA ALA A 35 -2.10 -28.13 -21.56
C ALA A 35 -3.47 -27.51 -21.90
N ARG A 36 -4.56 -28.21 -21.60
CA ARG A 36 -5.93 -27.68 -21.79
C ARG A 36 -6.19 -26.44 -20.94
N ALA A 37 -5.75 -26.42 -19.69
CA ALA A 37 -5.89 -25.26 -18.82
C ALA A 37 -5.10 -24.05 -19.36
N VAL A 38 -3.85 -24.25 -19.77
CA VAL A 38 -2.99 -23.21 -20.37
C VAL A 38 -3.61 -22.64 -21.66
N GLU A 39 -4.21 -23.49 -22.50
CA GLU A 39 -4.94 -23.06 -23.68
C GLU A 39 -6.16 -22.22 -23.32
N SER A 40 -6.93 -22.62 -22.29
CA SER A 40 -8.11 -21.87 -21.85
C SER A 40 -7.78 -20.51 -21.22
N LEU A 41 -6.58 -20.35 -20.64
CA LEU A 41 -6.15 -19.14 -19.92
C LEU A 41 -5.30 -18.18 -20.76
N GLN A 42 -5.22 -18.38 -22.07
CA GLN A 42 -4.38 -17.56 -22.96
C GLN A 42 -4.78 -16.08 -22.95
N ALA A 43 -6.06 -15.76 -22.78
CA ALA A 43 -6.51 -14.37 -22.73
C ALA A 43 -6.03 -13.67 -21.45
N GLU A 44 -6.16 -14.34 -20.31
CA GLU A 44 -5.74 -13.86 -19.00
C GLU A 44 -4.22 -13.68 -18.94
N PHE A 45 -3.45 -14.62 -19.49
CA PHE A 45 -1.99 -14.49 -19.58
C PHE A 45 -1.57 -13.27 -20.41
N ARG A 46 -2.28 -12.96 -21.49
CA ARG A 46 -2.02 -11.75 -22.29
C ARG A 46 -2.29 -10.47 -21.50
N GLU A 47 -3.32 -10.44 -20.66
CA GLU A 47 -3.56 -9.27 -19.79
C GLU A 47 -2.45 -9.13 -18.73
N VAL A 48 -1.98 -10.25 -18.17
CA VAL A 48 -0.82 -10.26 -17.26
C VAL A 48 0.44 -9.74 -17.98
N ASP A 49 0.68 -10.17 -19.22
CA ASP A 49 1.83 -9.71 -20.02
C ASP A 49 1.77 -8.21 -20.31
N ARG A 50 0.57 -7.65 -20.58
CA ARG A 50 0.38 -6.20 -20.73
C ARG A 50 0.69 -5.45 -19.43
N ALA A 51 0.20 -5.95 -18.30
CA ALA A 51 0.49 -5.36 -17.00
C ALA A 51 1.98 -5.44 -16.65
N LEU A 52 2.64 -6.56 -16.98
CA LEU A 52 4.08 -6.75 -16.84
C LEU A 52 4.84 -5.70 -17.66
N ALA A 53 4.50 -5.53 -18.94
CA ALA A 53 5.16 -4.55 -19.81
C ALA A 53 5.07 -3.12 -19.23
N LEU A 54 3.91 -2.71 -18.74
CA LEU A 54 3.71 -1.40 -18.12
C LEU A 54 4.54 -1.27 -16.82
N ASN A 55 4.52 -2.29 -15.96
CA ASN A 55 5.26 -2.25 -14.70
C ASN A 55 6.79 -2.29 -14.92
N SER A 56 7.27 -3.05 -15.90
CA SER A 56 8.69 -3.04 -16.31
C SER A 56 9.12 -1.66 -16.81
N TYR A 57 8.26 -1.00 -17.60
CA TYR A 57 8.51 0.38 -18.02
C TYR A 57 8.57 1.34 -16.82
N ARG A 58 7.62 1.25 -15.87
CA ARG A 58 7.60 2.08 -14.64
C ARG A 58 8.89 1.92 -13.83
N VAL A 59 9.34 0.69 -13.60
CA VAL A 59 10.59 0.42 -12.87
C VAL A 59 11.78 0.99 -13.64
N SER A 60 11.86 0.76 -14.95
CA SER A 60 12.95 1.29 -15.77
C SER A 60 12.95 2.82 -15.85
N ALA A 61 11.77 3.46 -15.83
CA ALA A 61 11.65 4.91 -15.73
C ALA A 61 12.13 5.44 -14.38
N ALA A 62 11.76 4.79 -13.27
CA ALA A 62 12.22 5.14 -11.93
C ALA A 62 13.75 5.06 -11.80
N PHE A 63 14.38 3.98 -12.30
CA PHE A 63 15.84 3.84 -12.31
C PHE A 63 16.54 4.94 -13.11
N ARG A 64 15.99 5.32 -14.27
CA ARG A 64 16.52 6.43 -15.09
C ARG A 64 16.35 7.78 -14.37
N ALA A 65 15.21 8.02 -13.75
CA ALA A 65 14.94 9.25 -13.01
C ALA A 65 15.91 9.43 -11.82
N ALA A 66 16.17 8.34 -11.08
CA ALA A 66 17.14 8.31 -9.99
C ALA A 66 18.60 8.24 -10.47
N ARG A 67 18.85 8.22 -11.79
CA ARG A 67 20.20 8.14 -12.41
C ARG A 67 21.05 7.00 -11.84
N VAL A 68 20.43 5.85 -11.60
CA VAL A 68 21.11 4.68 -11.06
C VAL A 68 22.24 4.25 -12.01
N ALA A 69 23.39 3.96 -11.42
CA ALA A 69 24.65 3.69 -12.11
C ALA A 69 25.50 2.70 -11.28
N PRO A 70 26.51 2.04 -11.86
CA PRO A 70 27.23 0.94 -11.20
C PRO A 70 27.81 1.26 -9.81
N HIS A 71 28.22 2.52 -9.56
CA HIS A 71 28.77 2.93 -8.27
C HIS A 71 27.75 2.86 -7.11
N HIS A 72 26.45 2.97 -7.40
CA HIS A 72 25.38 2.83 -6.40
C HIS A 72 25.27 1.40 -5.83
N PHE A 73 25.90 0.41 -6.48
CA PHE A 73 25.96 -0.96 -5.98
C PHE A 73 27.23 -1.23 -5.15
N GLY A 74 28.02 -0.19 -4.86
CA GLY A 74 29.13 -0.29 -3.92
C GLY A 74 28.65 -0.67 -2.52
N GLY A 75 29.46 -1.44 -1.80
CA GLY A 75 29.20 -1.74 -0.40
C GLY A 75 29.62 -0.58 0.52
N SER A 76 28.87 -0.37 1.60
CA SER A 76 29.24 0.54 2.69
C SER A 76 29.49 -0.23 3.98
N THR A 77 30.44 0.22 4.80
CA THR A 77 30.72 -0.35 6.14
C THR A 77 30.64 0.71 7.24
N GLY A 78 30.60 0.29 8.50
CA GLY A 78 30.52 1.21 9.64
C GLY A 78 29.20 1.96 9.66
N TYR A 79 29.25 3.28 9.86
CA TYR A 79 28.04 4.13 9.91
C TYR A 79 27.31 4.24 8.57
N GLY A 80 27.99 4.02 7.45
CA GLY A 80 27.38 4.08 6.11
C GLY A 80 26.94 5.47 5.67
N HIS A 81 27.66 6.51 6.09
CA HIS A 81 27.46 7.89 5.61
C HIS A 81 28.02 8.12 4.19
N ASP A 82 29.04 7.37 3.80
CA ASP A 82 29.72 7.49 2.50
C ASP A 82 29.40 6.30 1.59
N ASP A 83 28.12 6.02 1.34
CA ASP A 83 27.66 4.88 0.53
C ASP A 83 27.53 5.19 -0.97
N ALA A 84 28.18 6.26 -1.43
CA ALA A 84 28.07 6.80 -2.78
C ALA A 84 26.62 7.08 -3.24
N GLY A 85 25.69 7.31 -2.31
CA GLY A 85 24.29 7.61 -2.58
C GLY A 85 23.45 6.39 -2.98
N GLY A 86 23.97 5.17 -2.82
CA GLY A 86 23.31 3.94 -3.24
C GLY A 86 21.98 3.72 -2.53
N ARG A 87 21.93 3.99 -1.22
CA ARG A 87 20.71 3.87 -0.41
C ARG A 87 19.65 4.89 -0.79
N GLU A 88 20.04 6.14 -1.01
CA GLU A 88 19.13 7.23 -1.39
C GLU A 88 18.57 7.00 -2.79
N ALA A 89 19.40 6.51 -3.72
CA ALA A 89 18.95 6.13 -5.06
C ALA A 89 17.91 5.01 -5.00
N LEU A 90 18.12 3.99 -4.17
CA LEU A 90 17.15 2.90 -4.00
C LEU A 90 15.81 3.39 -3.40
N ASP A 91 15.87 4.27 -2.39
CA ASP A 91 14.67 4.87 -1.81
C ASP A 91 13.91 5.70 -2.84
N SER A 92 14.61 6.53 -3.61
CA SER A 92 14.03 7.35 -4.66
C SER A 92 13.35 6.49 -5.74
N VAL A 93 13.99 5.40 -6.17
CA VAL A 93 13.40 4.44 -7.11
C VAL A 93 12.13 3.83 -6.53
N PHE A 94 12.16 3.35 -5.29
CA PHE A 94 11.00 2.69 -4.70
C PHE A 94 9.84 3.66 -4.49
N ALA A 95 10.11 4.87 -3.98
CA ALA A 95 9.13 5.94 -3.82
C ALA A 95 8.44 6.26 -5.16
N HIS A 96 9.22 6.41 -6.23
CA HIS A 96 8.69 6.64 -7.57
C HIS A 96 7.82 5.47 -8.06
N VAL A 97 8.25 4.22 -7.86
CA VAL A 97 7.49 3.04 -8.32
C VAL A 97 6.13 2.93 -7.64
N VAL A 98 6.08 3.16 -6.33
CA VAL A 98 4.84 3.05 -5.54
C VAL A 98 4.01 4.32 -5.51
N GLY A 99 4.53 5.43 -6.04
CA GLY A 99 3.85 6.73 -6.06
C GLY A 99 3.82 7.42 -4.69
N ALA A 100 4.84 7.19 -3.85
CA ALA A 100 5.00 7.87 -2.56
C ALA A 100 5.99 9.03 -2.68
N GLU A 101 5.89 9.99 -1.76
CA GLU A 101 6.82 11.13 -1.67
C GLU A 101 8.23 10.69 -1.23
N ALA A 102 8.30 9.67 -0.37
CA ALA A 102 9.53 9.09 0.14
C ALA A 102 9.36 7.59 0.38
N ALA A 103 10.47 6.87 0.44
CA ALA A 103 10.51 5.47 0.83
C ALA A 103 11.75 5.19 1.68
N ILE A 104 11.73 4.07 2.41
CA ILE A 104 12.90 3.57 3.14
C ILE A 104 13.02 2.07 2.89
N VAL A 105 14.01 1.68 2.09
CA VAL A 105 14.23 0.28 1.69
C VAL A 105 15.59 -0.19 2.16
N ARG A 106 15.60 -1.07 3.17
CA ARG A 106 16.79 -1.31 3.99
C ARG A 106 16.92 -2.77 4.46
N PRO A 107 18.13 -3.36 4.45
CA PRO A 107 18.37 -4.67 5.04
C PRO A 107 18.20 -4.68 6.58
N GLN A 108 18.19 -3.51 7.22
CA GLN A 108 17.86 -3.36 8.64
C GLN A 108 16.43 -3.81 8.97
N PHE A 109 15.52 -3.82 7.98
CA PHE A 109 14.24 -4.48 8.11
C PHE A 109 14.39 -5.98 7.86
N PHE A 110 14.47 -6.77 8.94
CA PHE A 110 14.63 -8.23 8.83
C PHE A 110 13.39 -8.97 8.29
N SER A 111 12.21 -8.34 8.25
CA SER A 111 10.98 -8.94 7.70
C SER A 111 9.92 -7.89 7.35
N GLY A 112 8.87 -8.31 6.64
CA GLY A 112 7.68 -7.49 6.40
C GLY A 112 6.94 -7.12 7.69
N THR A 113 6.82 -8.05 8.64
CA THR A 113 6.23 -7.76 9.97
C THR A 113 7.03 -6.70 10.72
N HIS A 114 8.37 -6.73 10.64
CA HIS A 114 9.19 -5.69 11.25
C HIS A 114 8.95 -4.32 10.61
N ALA A 115 8.86 -4.24 9.27
CA ALA A 115 8.57 -2.98 8.58
C ALA A 115 7.20 -2.39 8.99
N ILE A 116 6.16 -3.23 9.07
CA ILE A 116 4.83 -2.82 9.53
C ILE A 116 4.90 -2.36 10.99
N ALA A 117 5.54 -3.12 11.88
CA ALA A 117 5.70 -2.75 13.28
C ALA A 117 6.39 -1.39 13.42
N CYS A 118 7.52 -1.15 12.73
CA CYS A 118 8.20 0.13 12.73
C CYS A 118 7.28 1.29 12.30
N ALA A 119 6.47 1.09 11.26
CA ALA A 119 5.51 2.10 10.81
C ALA A 119 4.43 2.37 11.88
N LEU A 120 3.87 1.34 12.50
CA LEU A 120 2.85 1.47 13.54
C LEU A 120 3.40 2.19 14.78
N PHE A 121 4.59 1.81 15.27
CA PHE A 121 5.23 2.48 16.40
C PHE A 121 5.67 3.93 16.08
N ALA A 122 6.02 4.22 14.84
CA ALA A 122 6.35 5.58 14.41
C ALA A 122 5.12 6.50 14.40
N LEU A 123 3.95 5.97 13.98
CA LEU A 123 2.70 6.73 13.81
C LEU A 123 1.89 6.86 15.11
N LEU A 124 1.78 5.80 15.89
CA LEU A 124 0.88 5.74 17.05
C LEU A 124 1.54 6.27 18.33
N ARG A 125 0.73 6.85 19.21
CA ARG A 125 1.14 7.40 20.52
C ARG A 125 0.17 6.92 21.61
N PRO A 126 0.56 6.98 22.90
CA PRO A 126 -0.33 6.61 24.00
C PRO A 126 -1.66 7.36 23.91
N GLY A 127 -2.78 6.65 24.06
CA GLY A 127 -4.14 7.17 23.90
C GLY A 127 -4.70 7.08 22.47
N HIS A 128 -3.88 6.76 21.47
CA HIS A 128 -4.38 6.48 20.12
C HIS A 128 -5.00 5.07 20.02
N GLU A 129 -5.91 4.90 19.06
CA GLU A 129 -6.48 3.63 18.61
C GLU A 129 -5.90 3.24 17.23
N LEU A 130 -5.50 1.97 17.09
CA LEU A 130 -5.26 1.29 15.83
C LEU A 130 -6.56 0.59 15.37
N LEU A 131 -7.09 1.01 14.22
CA LEU A 131 -8.31 0.46 13.64
C LEU A 131 -7.99 -0.46 12.45
N ALA A 132 -8.18 -1.76 12.58
CA ALA A 132 -8.11 -2.70 11.46
C ALA A 132 -9.42 -2.67 10.67
N VAL A 133 -9.37 -2.17 9.43
CA VAL A 133 -10.58 -1.90 8.61
C VAL A 133 -10.95 -3.05 7.66
N ALA A 134 -10.16 -4.13 7.66
CA ALA A 134 -10.35 -5.28 6.77
C ALA A 134 -10.41 -6.60 7.56
N GLY A 135 -11.11 -6.58 8.71
CA GLY A 135 -11.11 -7.68 9.67
C GLY A 135 -9.80 -7.82 10.43
N PRO A 136 -9.59 -8.96 11.12
CA PRO A 136 -8.38 -9.21 11.88
C PRO A 136 -7.14 -9.25 10.97
N PRO A 137 -6.00 -8.70 11.42
CA PRO A 137 -4.74 -8.80 10.71
C PRO A 137 -4.19 -10.22 10.79
N TYR A 138 -3.17 -10.50 9.98
CA TYR A 138 -2.45 -11.77 10.01
C TYR A 138 -1.73 -12.02 11.34
N ASP A 139 -1.66 -13.29 11.72
CA ASP A 139 -1.32 -13.81 13.04
C ASP A 139 -0.06 -13.23 13.69
N THR A 140 1.01 -12.94 12.93
CA THR A 140 2.24 -12.43 13.56
C THR A 140 2.11 -10.98 14.03
N LEU A 141 1.11 -10.24 13.52
CA LEU A 141 0.85 -8.87 13.95
C LEU A 141 0.11 -8.83 15.30
N GLU A 142 -0.55 -9.91 15.70
CA GLU A 142 -1.29 -9.99 16.96
C GLU A 142 -0.40 -9.73 18.19
N GLU A 143 0.85 -10.23 18.16
CA GLU A 143 1.85 -10.00 19.22
C GLU A 143 2.40 -8.57 19.20
N VAL A 144 2.58 -7.99 18.01
CA VAL A 144 2.96 -6.58 17.86
C VAL A 144 1.89 -5.66 18.45
N ILE A 145 0.62 -5.99 18.23
CA ILE A 145 -0.53 -5.24 18.75
C ILE A 145 -0.71 -5.48 20.26
N GLY A 146 -0.46 -6.70 20.73
CA GLY A 146 -0.67 -7.09 22.13
C GLY A 146 -2.04 -7.73 22.40
N ILE A 147 -2.64 -8.34 21.37
CA ILE A 147 -3.88 -9.14 21.49
C ILE A 147 -3.61 -10.64 21.64
N ARG A 148 -2.37 -11.08 21.36
CA ARG A 148 -1.87 -12.43 21.64
C ARG A 148 -0.49 -12.35 22.30
N GLY A 149 -0.20 -13.27 23.22
CA GLY A 149 1.11 -13.38 23.87
C GLY A 149 1.06 -13.06 25.36
N SER A 150 2.24 -12.79 25.94
CA SER A 150 2.41 -12.42 27.35
C SER A 150 2.43 -10.89 27.51
N ASP A 151 2.01 -10.40 28.67
CA ASP A 151 2.09 -8.96 29.01
C ASP A 151 3.55 -8.46 29.07
N ASN A 152 3.76 -7.16 28.82
CA ASN A 152 5.06 -6.47 28.91
C ASN A 152 6.13 -6.94 27.91
N VAL A 153 5.74 -7.24 26.68
CA VAL A 153 6.66 -7.56 25.58
C VAL A 153 7.05 -6.34 24.75
N GLY A 154 6.51 -5.16 25.08
CA GLY A 154 6.68 -3.93 24.32
C GLY A 154 5.74 -3.84 23.12
N SER A 155 4.55 -4.44 23.24
CA SER A 155 3.47 -4.35 22.25
C SER A 155 2.84 -2.96 22.20
N LEU A 156 2.07 -2.65 21.14
CA LEU A 156 1.33 -1.37 21.06
C LEU A 156 0.46 -1.15 22.31
N LYS A 157 -0.20 -2.20 22.80
CA LYS A 157 -1.01 -2.16 24.03
C LYS A 157 -0.19 -1.80 25.27
N ASP A 158 1.04 -2.29 25.40
CA ASP A 158 1.94 -1.93 26.51
C ASP A 158 2.31 -0.43 26.50
N PHE A 159 2.27 0.21 25.32
CA PHE A 159 2.46 1.65 25.14
C PHE A 159 1.15 2.47 25.25
N GLY A 160 0.06 1.87 25.72
CA GLY A 160 -1.22 2.56 25.91
C GLY A 160 -1.98 2.86 24.63
N ILE A 161 -1.72 2.10 23.55
CA ILE A 161 -2.45 2.18 22.29
C ILE A 161 -3.57 1.13 22.30
N THR A 162 -4.78 1.54 21.97
CA THR A 162 -5.94 0.62 21.87
C THR A 162 -6.04 0.03 20.47
N TYR A 163 -6.79 -1.06 20.34
CA TYR A 163 -6.96 -1.76 19.08
C TYR A 163 -8.43 -2.15 18.88
N ARG A 164 -8.93 -1.98 17.65
CA ARG A 164 -10.27 -2.37 17.26
C ARG A 164 -10.31 -2.87 15.82
N GLU A 165 -11.25 -3.76 15.55
CA GLU A 165 -11.50 -4.34 14.23
C GLU A 165 -12.87 -3.91 13.72
N VAL A 166 -12.96 -3.65 12.42
CA VAL A 166 -14.23 -3.62 11.70
C VAL A 166 -14.51 -5.04 11.21
N PRO A 167 -15.66 -5.65 11.56
CA PRO A 167 -15.99 -6.99 11.12
C PRO A 167 -16.10 -7.05 9.59
N LEU A 168 -15.82 -8.23 9.03
CA LEU A 168 -16.08 -8.50 7.62
C LEU A 168 -17.59 -8.70 7.40
N ALA A 169 -18.05 -8.39 6.19
CA ALA A 169 -19.41 -8.67 5.77
C ALA A 169 -19.65 -10.20 5.67
N ALA A 170 -20.93 -10.61 5.62
CA ALA A 170 -21.31 -12.03 5.60
C ALA A 170 -20.77 -12.80 4.37
N ASP A 171 -20.45 -12.10 3.27
CA ASP A 171 -19.84 -12.66 2.06
C ASP A 171 -18.30 -12.73 2.12
N GLY A 172 -17.71 -12.34 3.26
CA GLY A 172 -16.26 -12.25 3.48
C GLY A 172 -15.62 -10.98 2.90
N GLY A 173 -16.40 -10.08 2.32
CA GLY A 173 -15.97 -8.76 1.87
C GLY A 173 -15.85 -7.73 2.99
N LEU A 174 -15.59 -6.49 2.62
CA LEU A 174 -15.59 -5.37 3.56
C LEU A 174 -17.02 -4.97 3.91
N ASP A 175 -17.28 -4.72 5.20
CA ASP A 175 -18.54 -4.16 5.66
C ASP A 175 -18.53 -2.64 5.46
N TRP A 176 -19.10 -2.18 4.33
CA TRP A 176 -19.07 -0.78 3.94
C TRP A 176 -19.87 0.13 4.87
N ASP A 177 -20.96 -0.37 5.46
CA ASP A 177 -21.82 0.41 6.35
C ASP A 177 -21.15 0.58 7.72
N ALA A 178 -20.52 -0.48 8.22
CA ALA A 178 -19.71 -0.40 9.43
C ALA A 178 -18.49 0.49 9.23
N LEU A 179 -17.83 0.42 8.06
CA LEU A 179 -16.64 1.22 7.75
C LEU A 179 -16.92 2.72 7.71
N ALA A 180 -18.06 3.15 7.17
CA ALA A 180 -18.42 4.56 7.06
C ALA A 180 -18.38 5.27 8.43
N HIS A 181 -18.75 4.55 9.50
CA HIS A 181 -18.83 5.10 10.86
C HIS A 181 -17.73 4.56 11.78
N ALA A 182 -16.69 3.94 11.21
CA ALA A 182 -15.71 3.20 12.01
C ALA A 182 -14.66 4.12 12.67
N VAL A 183 -14.40 5.30 12.13
CA VAL A 183 -13.36 6.21 12.63
C VAL A 183 -13.86 6.99 13.85
N ARG A 184 -13.02 7.10 14.87
CA ARG A 184 -13.30 7.84 16.12
C ARG A 184 -12.24 8.92 16.35
N PRO A 185 -12.49 9.91 17.24
CA PRO A 185 -11.49 10.94 17.57
C PRO A 185 -10.13 10.38 18.01
N GLU A 186 -10.13 9.24 18.69
CA GLU A 186 -8.94 8.53 19.14
C GLU A 186 -8.27 7.67 18.05
N THR A 187 -8.91 7.42 16.90
CA THR A 187 -8.36 6.61 15.81
C THR A 187 -7.15 7.30 15.18
N GLY A 188 -5.95 6.88 15.60
CA GLY A 188 -4.69 7.44 15.11
C GLY A 188 -4.16 6.77 13.84
N CYS A 189 -4.60 5.55 13.54
CA CYS A 189 -4.19 4.82 12.34
C CYS A 189 -5.26 3.82 11.90
N ALA A 190 -5.60 3.81 10.61
CA ALA A 190 -6.39 2.76 9.98
C ALA A 190 -5.47 1.77 9.23
N LEU A 191 -5.57 0.48 9.55
CA LEU A 191 -4.78 -0.60 8.98
C LEU A 191 -5.58 -1.36 7.92
N ILE A 192 -5.13 -1.29 6.67
CA ILE A 192 -5.73 -2.02 5.54
C ILE A 192 -4.85 -3.20 5.15
N GLN A 193 -5.29 -4.42 5.41
CA GLN A 193 -4.61 -5.63 4.92
C GLN A 193 -5.15 -6.05 3.55
N ARG A 194 -4.37 -5.77 2.50
CA ARG A 194 -4.71 -6.14 1.12
C ARG A 194 -4.83 -7.64 0.91
N SER A 195 -3.79 -8.40 1.27
CA SER A 195 -3.77 -9.86 1.08
C SER A 195 -4.75 -10.56 2.01
N CYS A 196 -5.44 -11.58 1.53
CA CYS A 196 -6.27 -12.45 2.38
C CYS A 196 -5.42 -13.28 3.37
N GLY A 197 -4.12 -13.47 3.11
CA GLY A 197 -3.29 -14.35 3.92
C GLY A 197 -3.90 -15.75 3.99
N TYR A 198 -4.12 -16.25 5.21
CA TYR A 198 -4.77 -17.54 5.46
C TYR A 198 -6.28 -17.44 5.73
N SER A 199 -6.86 -16.25 5.63
CA SER A 199 -8.31 -16.06 5.83
C SER A 199 -9.10 -16.46 4.58
N TRP A 200 -10.30 -17.02 4.79
CA TRP A 200 -11.20 -17.43 3.71
C TRP A 200 -11.98 -16.23 3.14
N ARG A 201 -11.25 -15.28 2.57
CA ARG A 201 -11.80 -14.09 1.88
C ARG A 201 -11.02 -13.78 0.62
N LYS A 202 -11.59 -12.94 -0.25
CA LYS A 202 -10.85 -12.39 -1.39
C LYS A 202 -9.79 -11.39 -0.92
N SER A 203 -8.65 -11.37 -1.60
CA SER A 203 -7.70 -10.27 -1.46
C SER A 203 -8.34 -8.99 -2.02
N LEU A 204 -8.08 -7.86 -1.37
CA LEU A 204 -8.69 -6.58 -1.74
C LEU A 204 -8.11 -6.06 -3.06
N GLY A 205 -9.01 -5.64 -3.95
CA GLY A 205 -8.66 -4.91 -5.17
C GLY A 205 -8.16 -3.51 -4.85
N ILE A 206 -7.56 -2.84 -5.85
CA ILE A 206 -7.16 -1.44 -5.71
C ILE A 206 -8.39 -0.53 -5.52
N ASP A 207 -9.51 -0.84 -6.17
CA ASP A 207 -10.75 -0.09 -6.03
C ASP A 207 -11.36 -0.24 -4.62
N ASP A 208 -11.27 -1.43 -4.01
CA ASP A 208 -11.70 -1.65 -2.63
C ASP A 208 -10.86 -0.81 -1.65
N ILE A 209 -9.53 -0.80 -1.85
CA ILE A 209 -8.61 -0.02 -1.03
C ILE A 209 -8.88 1.47 -1.18
N ARG A 210 -9.08 1.96 -2.41
CA ARG A 210 -9.44 3.37 -2.69
C ARG A 210 -10.70 3.75 -1.92
N ARG A 211 -11.79 3.00 -2.12
CA ARG A 211 -13.07 3.27 -1.45
C ARG A 211 -12.95 3.26 0.07
N THR A 212 -12.14 2.35 0.62
CA THR A 212 -11.87 2.28 2.06
C THR A 212 -11.15 3.54 2.56
N ILE A 213 -10.13 4.00 1.83
CA ILE A 213 -9.40 5.23 2.18
C ILE A 213 -10.32 6.45 2.13
N ASP A 214 -11.18 6.54 1.12
CA ASP A 214 -12.13 7.63 0.98
C ASP A 214 -13.06 7.68 2.19
N LEU A 215 -13.65 6.55 2.58
CA LEU A 215 -14.51 6.45 3.77
C LEU A 215 -13.77 6.81 5.07
N VAL A 216 -12.54 6.30 5.26
CA VAL A 216 -11.74 6.55 6.46
C VAL A 216 -11.34 8.02 6.60
N LYS A 217 -11.15 8.73 5.48
CA LYS A 217 -10.76 10.14 5.47
C LYS A 217 -11.93 11.11 5.44
N ALA A 218 -13.15 10.61 5.22
CA ALA A 218 -14.34 11.43 5.16
C ALA A 218 -14.62 12.09 6.51
N VAL A 219 -15.11 13.33 6.47
CA VAL A 219 -15.61 14.05 7.65
C VAL A 219 -17.12 14.13 7.55
N GLU A 220 -17.83 13.51 8.49
CA GLU A 220 -19.29 13.54 8.54
C GLU A 220 -19.79 14.85 9.16
N LEU A 221 -20.53 15.65 8.38
CA LEU A 221 -21.08 16.92 8.86
C LEU A 221 -22.52 16.79 9.34
N GLY A 222 -23.20 15.69 8.97
CA GLY A 222 -24.50 15.28 9.51
C GLY A 222 -25.71 16.02 8.94
N ASN A 223 -25.54 17.13 8.22
CA ASN A 223 -26.62 17.79 7.50
C ASN A 223 -26.13 18.55 6.25
N ARG A 224 -27.09 18.89 5.38
CA ARG A 224 -26.87 19.57 4.10
C ARG A 224 -26.26 20.95 4.29
N GLU A 225 -26.76 21.70 5.26
CA GLU A 225 -26.38 23.09 5.51
C GLU A 225 -24.91 23.21 5.91
N ARG A 226 -24.45 22.31 6.78
CA ARG A 226 -23.05 22.25 7.22
C ARG A 226 -22.11 21.85 6.09
N LEU A 227 -22.49 20.90 5.24
CA LEU A 227 -21.68 20.53 4.08
C LEU A 227 -21.52 21.68 3.10
N ILE A 228 -22.61 22.39 2.81
CA ILE A 228 -22.55 23.58 1.95
C ILE A 228 -21.69 24.67 2.60
N ALA A 229 -21.92 24.99 3.87
CA ALA A 229 -21.14 26.00 4.60
C ALA A 229 -19.64 25.65 4.67
N PHE A 230 -19.32 24.37 4.89
CA PHE A 230 -17.93 23.88 4.91
C PHE A 230 -17.25 24.15 3.56
N CYS A 231 -17.84 23.71 2.45
CA CYS A 231 -17.27 23.92 1.12
C CYS A 231 -17.21 25.41 0.74
N GLU A 232 -18.21 26.21 1.12
CA GLU A 232 -18.19 27.66 0.93
C GLU A 232 -17.01 28.32 1.64
N VAL A 233 -16.75 27.98 2.91
CA VAL A 233 -15.62 28.54 3.67
C VAL A 233 -14.28 28.08 3.12
N VAL A 234 -14.16 26.81 2.73
CA VAL A 234 -12.97 26.29 2.06
C VAL A 234 -12.68 27.13 0.82
N GLN A 235 -13.66 27.28 -0.08
CA GLN A 235 -13.51 28.07 -1.31
C GLN A 235 -13.14 29.53 -1.00
N GLN A 236 -13.81 30.17 -0.04
CA GLN A 236 -13.54 31.56 0.34
C GLN A 236 -12.15 31.80 0.93
N THR A 237 -11.51 30.75 1.45
CA THR A 237 -10.18 30.81 2.04
C THR A 237 -9.09 30.42 1.03
N CYS A 238 -9.45 29.87 -0.12
CA CYS A 238 -8.50 29.52 -1.16
C CYS A 238 -7.81 30.77 -1.78
N PRO A 239 -6.56 30.64 -2.25
CA PRO A 239 -5.85 31.75 -2.88
C PRO A 239 -6.41 32.13 -4.25
N VAL A 240 -7.04 31.19 -4.96
CA VAL A 240 -7.64 31.39 -6.28
C VAL A 240 -9.15 31.22 -6.18
N GLY A 241 -9.91 32.12 -6.81
CA GLY A 241 -11.37 32.00 -6.89
C GLY A 241 -12.11 32.17 -5.56
N SER A 242 -11.52 32.80 -4.54
CA SER A 242 -12.15 32.96 -3.21
C SER A 242 -13.46 33.76 -3.21
N PHE A 243 -13.66 34.62 -4.20
CA PHE A 243 -14.91 35.37 -4.37
C PHE A 243 -16.03 34.55 -5.04
N ILE A 244 -15.73 33.33 -5.50
CA ILE A 244 -16.70 32.45 -6.15
C ILE A 244 -17.41 31.66 -5.06
N LYS A 245 -18.75 31.74 -5.05
CA LYS A 245 -19.58 30.97 -4.13
C LYS A 245 -19.88 29.60 -4.75
N PRO A 246 -19.40 28.49 -4.17
CA PRO A 246 -19.74 27.16 -4.68
C PRO A 246 -21.22 26.87 -4.43
N THR A 247 -21.85 26.17 -5.37
CA THR A 247 -23.25 25.76 -5.27
C THR A 247 -23.37 24.28 -5.59
N ALA A 248 -24.21 23.58 -4.84
CA ALA A 248 -24.58 22.20 -5.14
C ALA A 248 -25.22 22.10 -6.53
N GLY A 249 -24.88 21.06 -7.28
CA GLY A 249 -25.50 20.81 -8.58
C GLY A 249 -25.34 19.36 -9.06
N GLU A 250 -26.13 19.01 -10.08
CA GLU A 250 -26.04 17.71 -10.74
C GLU A 250 -24.74 17.62 -11.55
N THR A 251 -23.95 16.56 -11.28
CA THR A 251 -22.69 16.32 -11.98
C THR A 251 -22.77 14.97 -12.70
N PRO A 252 -22.48 14.88 -14.02
CA PRO A 252 -22.50 13.61 -14.74
C PRO A 252 -21.65 12.54 -14.06
N GLY A 253 -22.23 11.37 -13.80
CA GLY A 253 -21.56 10.26 -13.10
C GLY A 253 -21.83 10.18 -11.60
N TYR A 254 -22.46 11.20 -11.00
CA TYR A 254 -22.88 11.18 -9.60
C TYR A 254 -24.39 10.94 -9.46
N ALA A 255 -24.76 10.11 -8.48
CA ALA A 255 -26.15 9.75 -8.20
C ALA A 255 -26.91 10.81 -7.36
N SER A 256 -26.23 11.87 -6.92
CA SER A 256 -26.76 12.94 -6.08
C SER A 256 -26.11 14.25 -6.48
N GLU A 257 -26.70 15.38 -6.09
CA GLU A 257 -26.02 16.67 -6.22
C GLU A 257 -24.69 16.62 -5.48
N VAL A 258 -23.68 17.31 -6.01
CA VAL A 258 -22.36 17.43 -5.40
C VAL A 258 -22.01 18.90 -5.31
N ILE A 259 -21.27 19.27 -4.27
CA ILE A 259 -20.64 20.59 -4.14
C ILE A 259 -19.13 20.41 -4.12
N PHE A 260 -18.42 21.34 -4.77
CA PHE A 260 -16.97 21.34 -4.91
C PHE A 260 -16.40 22.67 -4.46
N ALA A 261 -15.27 22.63 -3.76
CA ALA A 261 -14.39 23.77 -3.53
C ALA A 261 -13.01 23.44 -4.11
N ASP A 262 -12.64 24.14 -5.17
CA ASP A 262 -11.45 23.86 -6.00
C ASP A 262 -10.75 25.18 -6.40
N GLY A 263 -10.44 26.00 -5.39
CA GLY A 263 -9.75 27.28 -5.58
C GLY A 263 -8.23 27.14 -5.80
N THR A 264 -7.82 26.33 -6.77
CA THR A 264 -6.42 25.93 -7.01
C THR A 264 -5.74 26.78 -8.09
N PHE A 265 -4.40 26.84 -8.08
CA PHE A 265 -3.62 27.51 -9.14
C PHE A 265 -3.59 26.71 -10.43
N MET A 266 -3.58 25.38 -10.32
CA MET A 266 -3.72 24.45 -11.44
C MET A 266 -5.10 23.80 -11.35
N ASP A 267 -5.92 23.94 -12.39
CA ASP A 267 -7.29 23.40 -12.42
C ASP A 267 -7.31 21.90 -12.06
N GLY A 268 -8.10 21.52 -11.05
CA GLY A 268 -8.26 20.14 -10.59
C GLY A 268 -7.05 19.56 -9.85
N SER A 269 -6.17 20.39 -9.32
CA SER A 269 -4.99 19.98 -8.57
C SER A 269 -5.35 19.41 -7.20
N THR A 270 -5.24 18.09 -7.04
CA THR A 270 -5.54 17.41 -5.77
C THR A 270 -4.41 17.50 -4.74
N SER A 271 -3.25 18.04 -5.12
CA SER A 271 -2.17 18.39 -4.20
C SER A 271 -2.42 19.74 -3.51
N GLU A 272 -3.28 20.59 -4.09
CA GLU A 272 -3.69 21.86 -3.52
C GLU A 272 -4.96 21.69 -2.68
N LEU A 273 -5.20 22.64 -1.78
CA LEU A 273 -6.29 22.56 -0.82
C LEU A 273 -7.64 22.56 -1.56
N SER A 274 -8.38 21.47 -1.42
CA SER A 274 -9.69 21.28 -2.03
C SER A 274 -10.57 20.40 -1.15
N CYS A 275 -11.88 20.52 -1.35
CA CYS A 275 -12.84 19.58 -0.77
C CYS A 275 -14.08 19.43 -1.63
N ASP A 276 -14.72 18.28 -1.52
CA ASP A 276 -15.99 18.01 -2.19
C ASP A 276 -16.84 17.04 -1.38
N GLY A 277 -18.15 17.02 -1.65
CA GLY A 277 -19.05 16.11 -0.96
C GLY A 277 -20.41 15.97 -1.64
N PRO A 278 -20.98 14.76 -1.71
CA PRO A 278 -22.32 14.55 -2.23
C PRO A 278 -23.37 15.01 -1.20
N LEU A 279 -24.42 15.70 -1.65
CA LEU A 279 -25.53 16.16 -0.83
C LEU A 279 -26.52 15.03 -0.52
N ARG A 280 -26.04 14.01 0.18
CA ARG A 280 -26.81 12.89 0.72
C ARG A 280 -26.26 12.49 2.08
N ASP A 281 -27.09 11.84 2.88
CA ASP A 281 -26.69 11.28 4.17
C ASP A 281 -25.42 10.39 4.04
N PRO A 282 -24.42 10.52 4.96
CA PRO A 282 -24.37 11.34 6.18
C PRO A 282 -23.81 12.77 5.98
N TYR A 283 -23.86 13.30 4.75
CA TYR A 283 -23.29 14.59 4.35
C TYR A 283 -21.80 14.67 4.62
N ALA A 284 -21.09 13.64 4.14
CA ALA A 284 -19.64 13.53 4.23
C ALA A 284 -18.94 14.52 3.30
N VAL A 285 -17.91 15.20 3.81
CA VAL A 285 -16.95 15.96 3.02
C VAL A 285 -15.62 15.22 2.92
N PHE A 286 -15.05 15.19 1.72
CA PHE A 286 -13.73 14.65 1.44
C PHE A 286 -12.76 15.82 1.31
N CYS A 287 -11.80 15.89 2.22
CA CYS A 287 -10.79 16.95 2.25
C CYS A 287 -9.46 16.41 1.75
N GLN A 288 -8.82 17.11 0.81
CA GLN A 288 -7.56 16.67 0.24
C GLN A 288 -6.62 17.82 -0.10
N GLY A 289 -5.36 17.47 -0.34
CA GLY A 289 -4.30 18.40 -0.70
C GLY A 289 -3.98 19.41 0.41
N GLY A 290 -3.33 20.50 0.02
CA GLY A 290 -2.81 21.54 0.90
C GLY A 290 -1.29 21.58 0.82
N THR A 291 -0.75 22.65 0.23
CA THR A 291 0.70 22.76 -0.01
C THR A 291 1.50 22.87 1.30
N HIS A 292 0.83 23.23 2.40
CA HIS A 292 1.38 23.23 3.74
C HIS A 292 0.24 23.11 4.77
N TRP A 293 0.46 22.41 5.88
CA TRP A 293 -0.56 22.17 6.92
C TRP A 293 -1.20 23.45 7.49
N THR A 294 -0.48 24.58 7.45
CA THR A 294 -0.97 25.88 7.92
C THR A 294 -2.18 26.38 7.13
N GLN A 295 -2.32 26.00 5.85
CA GLN A 295 -3.51 26.36 5.07
C GLN A 295 -4.76 25.71 5.67
N TRP A 296 -4.71 24.40 5.96
CA TRP A 296 -5.80 23.72 6.66
C TRP A 296 -6.06 24.30 8.04
N ALA A 297 -5.02 24.67 8.80
CA ALA A 297 -5.22 25.29 10.11
C ALA A 297 -5.98 26.63 10.04
N LEU A 298 -5.71 27.47 9.04
CA LEU A 298 -6.44 28.73 8.80
C LEU A 298 -7.89 28.46 8.38
N VAL A 299 -8.08 27.57 7.41
CA VAL A 299 -9.40 27.17 6.89
C VAL A 299 -10.28 26.58 7.99
N LEU A 300 -9.75 25.66 8.79
CA LEU A 300 -10.47 25.04 9.90
C LEU A 300 -10.90 26.07 10.95
N GLY A 301 -10.08 27.10 11.20
CA GLY A 301 -10.42 28.20 12.09
C GLY A 301 -11.65 28.99 11.65
N GLU A 302 -11.86 29.15 10.33
CA GLU A 302 -13.06 29.77 9.79
C GLU A 302 -14.24 28.80 9.74
N ILE A 303 -14.01 27.53 9.38
CA ILE A 303 -15.04 26.50 9.31
C ILE A 303 -15.72 26.33 10.68
N LEU A 304 -14.94 26.23 11.75
CA LEU A 304 -15.46 26.06 13.12
C LEU A 304 -16.34 27.21 13.61
N LYS A 305 -16.38 28.36 12.91
CA LYS A 305 -17.29 29.47 13.23
C LYS A 305 -18.69 29.27 12.65
N VAL A 306 -18.86 28.35 11.68
CA VAL A 306 -20.10 28.20 10.90
C VAL A 306 -20.72 26.81 10.95
N ILE A 307 -20.04 25.79 11.50
CA ILE A 307 -20.56 24.41 11.61
C ILE A 307 -20.99 24.02 13.03
#